data_AF-A0A952JCY8-F1
#
_entry.id   AF-A0A952JCY8-F1
#
_cell.length_a   1.000
_cell.length_b   1.000
_cell.length_c   1.000
_cell.angle_alpha   90.00
_cell.angle_beta   90.00
_cell.angle_gamma   90.00
#
_symmetry.space_group_name_H-M   'P 1'
#
loop_
_entity.id
_entity.type
_entity.pdbx_description
1 polymer ?
#
loop_
_entity_poly.entity_id
_entity_poly.type
_entity_poly.pdbx_seq_one_letter_code
_entity_poly.pdbx_strand_id
1 'polypeptide(L)'
;MTLSEYTDVGNESTFCYQVEWGTEKLGSISGVSLVKFGIWKRKANKIYKRASILQDATYSWLEKYGPDADTAFEKIRSLIVEIVQLAQRGDFARIDAIDLHSMAKWKIAFLYSEYRILPLYSRGALVAISQGLGINVNSDTNTFAIHTRILERNDLNEGVVQFAFGLWHKFVEDAQSNSYYVVGSKYWSEEENRYVDMFPEMLKQRVIATGFLWDIDLNEHIGKPKSVIDKLIDSLRDQISEDITSVKTTISILTSLVPGDIIAIKSEGAYNNLTIIAYAQVVQREGKIYKSDPVLGQCIFVDYLEHDLNHKVGLNYPNTIHKVDPIKKPEDFMKIFGSYSLIRLPIYSEPISNSGDKRKNTESYLRKPIEGTTVNRIHNQIQNAFFDLLNSEYPNSVQMEYENRVDLLRENKDEIFFYEVKPYNSVQMCIREALGQLLQYHFLFTGKGKKVYLRVVGMANPTEGDDEFISYLKSSLTFDFDYEYFNPFE
;
A
#
# COMPACT_ATOMS: atom_id res chain seq x y z
N MET A 1 -8.96 24.27 -33.67
CA MET A 1 -7.78 23.45 -33.38
C MET A 1 -7.61 22.44 -34.49
N THR A 2 -6.52 22.57 -35.23
CA THR A 2 -6.01 21.61 -36.21
C THR A 2 -5.17 20.53 -35.52
N LEU A 3 -4.79 19.46 -36.23
CA LEU A 3 -3.98 18.37 -35.66
C LEU A 3 -2.58 18.84 -35.21
N SER A 4 -1.95 19.79 -35.91
CA SER A 4 -0.66 20.37 -35.52
C SER A 4 -0.77 21.29 -34.29
N GLU A 5 -1.89 21.98 -34.12
CA GLU A 5 -2.19 22.73 -32.89
C GLU A 5 -2.53 21.80 -31.71
N TYR A 6 -2.99 20.58 -32.00
CA TYR A 6 -3.30 19.57 -31.00
C TYR A 6 -2.05 18.89 -30.42
N THR A 7 -1.16 18.39 -31.30
CA THR A 7 0.02 17.62 -30.92
C THR A 7 1.18 17.84 -31.89
N ASP A 8 2.37 18.14 -31.34
CA ASP A 8 3.60 18.29 -32.11
C ASP A 8 4.82 17.98 -31.23
N VAL A 9 5.97 17.71 -31.85
CA VAL A 9 7.21 17.37 -31.15
C VAL A 9 7.95 18.65 -30.79
N GLY A 10 8.07 18.92 -29.50
CA GLY A 10 8.84 20.06 -28.99
C GLY A 10 8.14 21.41 -29.13
N ASN A 11 6.88 21.43 -29.56
CA ASN A 11 6.08 22.64 -29.58
C ASN A 11 5.24 22.76 -28.30
N GLU A 12 5.63 23.73 -27.48
CA GLU A 12 5.00 23.99 -26.19
C GLU A 12 3.62 24.65 -26.31
N SER A 13 3.25 25.19 -27.48
CA SER A 13 1.94 25.83 -27.69
C SER A 13 0.82 24.84 -27.99
N THR A 14 1.13 23.54 -28.10
CA THR A 14 0.12 22.53 -28.47
C THR A 14 -0.81 22.21 -27.31
N PHE A 15 -2.05 21.84 -27.62
CA PHE A 15 -3.04 21.49 -26.61
C PHE A 15 -2.55 20.37 -25.67
N CYS A 16 -2.01 19.27 -26.22
CA CYS A 16 -1.48 18.18 -25.40
C CYS A 16 -0.36 18.65 -24.46
N TYR A 17 0.53 19.52 -24.93
CA TYR A 17 1.61 20.07 -24.11
C TYR A 17 1.07 20.96 -23.00
N GLN A 18 0.17 21.89 -23.30
CA GLN A 18 -0.41 22.79 -22.31
C GLN A 18 -1.21 22.02 -21.24
N VAL A 19 -1.95 20.98 -21.64
CA VAL A 19 -2.67 20.11 -20.69
C VAL A 19 -1.72 19.30 -19.81
N GLU A 20 -0.58 18.82 -20.32
CA GLU A 20 0.35 17.99 -19.54
C GLU A 20 1.31 18.82 -18.67
N TRP A 21 1.94 19.82 -19.27
CA TRP A 21 3.03 20.60 -18.67
C TRP A 21 2.60 22.02 -18.31
N GLY A 22 1.82 22.68 -19.18
CA GLY A 22 1.32 24.04 -18.92
C GLY A 22 0.41 24.16 -17.69
N THR A 23 -0.19 23.06 -17.27
CA THR A 23 -1.09 22.98 -16.11
C THR A 23 -0.58 22.00 -15.04
N GLU A 24 0.72 21.74 -14.98
CA GLU A 24 1.35 20.82 -14.02
C GLU A 24 1.02 21.17 -12.56
N LYS A 25 1.01 22.47 -12.22
CA LYS A 25 0.63 22.99 -10.88
C LYS A 25 -0.82 22.68 -10.48
N LEU A 26 -1.62 22.18 -11.41
CA LEU A 26 -3.00 21.74 -11.18
C LEU A 26 -3.09 20.21 -11.23
N GLY A 27 -2.04 19.51 -10.79
CA GLY A 27 -1.92 18.05 -10.83
C GLY A 27 -1.23 17.54 -12.10
N SER A 28 -0.07 16.89 -11.95
CA SER A 28 0.70 16.37 -13.08
C SER A 28 0.05 15.10 -13.67
N ILE A 29 0.07 14.99 -15.00
CA ILE A 29 -0.25 13.74 -15.73
C ILE A 29 0.97 13.23 -16.51
N SER A 30 2.16 13.70 -16.12
CA SER A 30 3.44 13.28 -16.68
C SER A 30 3.76 11.82 -16.32
N GLY A 31 4.72 11.20 -17.02
CA GLY A 31 5.10 9.79 -16.80
C GLY A 31 4.13 8.76 -17.40
N VAL A 32 2.96 9.19 -17.87
CA VAL A 32 1.98 8.35 -18.59
C VAL A 32 2.21 8.50 -20.09
N SER A 33 2.17 7.38 -20.81
CA SER A 33 2.36 7.34 -22.27
C SER A 33 1.48 8.35 -23.02
N LEU A 34 1.99 8.92 -24.12
CA LEU A 34 1.24 9.80 -25.03
C LEU A 34 -0.04 9.18 -25.58
N VAL A 35 -0.17 7.85 -25.53
CA VAL A 35 -1.41 7.10 -25.81
C VAL A 35 -2.61 7.68 -25.04
N LYS A 36 -2.40 8.34 -23.89
CA LYS A 36 -3.45 9.01 -23.11
C LYS A 36 -4.22 10.08 -23.91
N PHE A 37 -3.60 10.67 -24.93
CA PHE A 37 -4.22 11.66 -25.80
C PHE A 37 -4.82 11.03 -27.08
N GLY A 38 -4.70 9.71 -27.27
CA GLY A 38 -5.33 9.00 -28.37
C GLY A 38 -4.60 9.10 -29.71
N ILE A 39 -4.13 10.30 -30.10
CA ILE A 39 -3.27 10.55 -31.27
C ILE A 39 -2.08 11.43 -30.88
N TRP A 40 -0.88 11.12 -31.39
CA TRP A 40 0.32 11.89 -31.09
C TRP A 40 1.29 11.91 -32.26
N LYS A 41 2.03 13.00 -32.41
CA LYS A 41 3.14 13.08 -33.36
C LYS A 41 4.34 12.30 -32.84
N ARG A 42 4.98 11.51 -33.70
CA ARG A 42 6.17 10.74 -33.32
C ARG A 42 7.45 11.52 -33.56
N LYS A 43 8.46 11.25 -32.72
CA LYS A 43 9.86 11.48 -33.11
C LYS A 43 10.21 10.52 -34.25
N ALA A 44 10.96 10.98 -35.24
CA ALA A 44 11.32 10.21 -36.43
C ALA A 44 11.85 8.81 -36.07
N ASN A 45 11.53 7.81 -36.91
CA ASN A 45 11.98 6.41 -36.80
C ASN A 45 11.41 5.56 -35.65
N LYS A 46 10.46 6.06 -34.85
CA LYS A 46 9.79 5.25 -33.81
C LYS A 46 8.64 4.42 -34.40
N ILE A 47 8.75 3.09 -34.33
CA ILE A 47 7.71 2.13 -34.78
C ILE A 47 7.06 1.49 -33.55
N TYR A 48 5.73 1.49 -33.50
CA TYR A 48 4.98 0.79 -32.46
C TYR A 48 4.59 -0.61 -32.97
N LYS A 49 4.96 -1.67 -32.24
CA LYS A 49 4.67 -3.07 -32.61
C LYS A 49 3.31 -3.60 -32.12
N ARG A 50 2.49 -2.75 -31.50
CA ARG A 50 1.21 -3.14 -30.90
C ARG A 50 0.11 -3.03 -31.96
N ALA A 51 -0.61 -4.12 -32.23
CA ALA A 51 -1.66 -4.17 -33.25
C ALA A 51 -2.73 -3.08 -33.11
N SER A 52 -3.05 -2.68 -31.87
CA SER A 52 -4.05 -1.63 -31.59
C SER A 52 -3.57 -0.20 -31.83
N ILE A 53 -2.35 0.01 -32.36
CA ILE A 53 -1.78 1.33 -32.67
C ILE A 53 -1.53 1.39 -34.18
N LEU A 54 -2.27 2.25 -34.86
CA LEU A 54 -2.05 2.58 -36.26
C LEU A 54 -1.06 3.73 -36.39
N GLN A 55 -0.41 3.83 -37.55
CA GLN A 55 0.61 4.83 -37.82
C GLN A 55 0.71 5.17 -39.31
N ASP A 56 0.82 6.46 -39.62
CA ASP A 56 1.18 6.97 -40.95
C ASP A 56 2.66 7.41 -40.98
N ALA A 57 3.06 8.37 -41.83
CA ALA A 57 4.42 8.91 -41.83
C ALA A 57 4.77 9.76 -40.60
N THR A 58 3.79 10.38 -39.93
CA THR A 58 3.97 11.48 -38.96
C THR A 58 3.36 11.18 -37.58
N TYR A 59 2.14 10.65 -37.54
CA TYR A 59 1.31 10.44 -36.36
C TYR A 59 1.02 8.98 -36.10
N SER A 60 0.82 8.63 -34.83
CA SER A 60 0.24 7.34 -34.42
C SER A 60 -0.99 7.57 -33.56
N TRP A 61 -1.95 6.66 -33.66
CA TRP A 61 -3.21 6.71 -32.94
C TRP A 61 -3.70 5.31 -32.57
N LEU A 62 -4.67 5.24 -31.66
CA LEU A 62 -5.36 3.98 -31.37
C LEU A 62 -6.35 3.65 -32.50
N GLU A 63 -6.30 2.42 -33.00
CA GLU A 63 -7.17 1.91 -34.09
C GLU A 63 -8.66 2.23 -33.85
N LYS A 64 -9.12 2.13 -32.60
CA LYS A 64 -10.50 2.40 -32.20
C LYS A 64 -11.01 3.82 -32.52
N TYR A 65 -10.10 4.77 -32.76
CA TYR A 65 -10.48 6.15 -33.08
C TYR A 65 -10.65 6.41 -34.58
N GLY A 66 -10.18 5.53 -35.45
CA GLY A 66 -10.37 5.66 -36.89
C GLY A 66 -9.29 4.97 -37.72
N PRO A 67 -9.53 4.81 -39.03
CA PRO A 67 -8.61 4.14 -39.95
C PRO A 67 -7.39 4.99 -40.32
N ASP A 68 -7.47 6.32 -40.17
CA ASP A 68 -6.43 7.29 -40.53
C ASP A 68 -6.31 8.40 -39.47
N ALA A 69 -5.23 9.19 -39.56
CA ALA A 69 -4.90 10.23 -38.58
C ALA A 69 -5.94 11.34 -38.49
N ASP A 70 -6.54 11.76 -39.60
CA ASP A 70 -7.52 12.85 -39.63
C ASP A 70 -8.84 12.39 -39.01
N THR A 71 -9.31 11.19 -39.37
CA THR A 71 -10.50 10.58 -38.76
C THR A 71 -10.32 10.36 -37.26
N ALA A 72 -9.15 9.85 -36.84
CA ALA A 72 -8.84 9.67 -35.43
C ALA A 72 -8.79 11.01 -34.67
N PHE A 73 -8.18 12.04 -35.27
CA PHE A 73 -8.13 13.37 -34.68
C PHE A 73 -9.52 13.98 -34.53
N GLU A 74 -10.36 13.95 -35.56
CA GLU A 74 -11.72 14.50 -35.49
C GLU A 74 -12.57 13.77 -34.44
N LYS A 75 -12.42 12.44 -34.31
CA LYS A 75 -13.07 11.69 -33.22
C LYS A 75 -12.57 12.13 -31.84
N ILE A 76 -11.26 12.25 -31.64
CA ILE A 76 -10.69 12.67 -30.35
C ILE A 76 -11.12 14.10 -30.02
N ARG A 77 -11.07 15.00 -31.00
CA ARG A 77 -11.53 16.37 -30.88
C ARG A 77 -13.00 16.44 -30.46
N SER A 78 -13.87 15.61 -31.05
CA SER A 78 -15.28 15.57 -30.64
C SER A 78 -15.46 15.13 -29.19
N LEU A 79 -14.69 14.11 -28.73
CA LEU A 79 -14.73 13.65 -27.35
C LEU A 79 -14.24 14.73 -26.37
N ILE A 80 -13.18 15.48 -26.73
CA ILE A 80 -12.68 16.59 -25.92
C ILE A 80 -13.73 17.69 -25.80
N VAL A 81 -14.36 18.09 -26.91
CA VAL A 81 -15.42 19.10 -26.91
C VAL A 81 -16.59 18.65 -26.03
N GLU A 82 -16.96 17.37 -26.09
CA GLU A 82 -18.01 16.79 -25.24
C GLU A 82 -17.64 16.87 -23.75
N ILE A 83 -16.42 16.46 -23.37
CA ILE A 83 -15.92 16.57 -21.99
C ILE A 83 -15.99 18.02 -21.50
N VAL A 84 -15.51 18.98 -22.30
CA VAL A 84 -15.50 20.40 -21.95
C VAL A 84 -16.92 20.91 -21.71
N GLN A 85 -17.86 20.62 -22.63
CA GLN A 85 -19.24 21.06 -22.50
C GLN A 85 -19.93 20.46 -21.27
N LEU A 86 -19.70 19.18 -20.97
CA LEU A 86 -20.25 18.52 -19.80
C LEU A 86 -19.65 19.10 -18.51
N ALA A 87 -18.34 19.34 -18.47
CA ALA A 87 -17.66 19.93 -17.31
C ALA A 87 -18.15 21.35 -17.00
N GLN A 88 -18.33 22.17 -18.03
CA GLN A 88 -18.88 23.52 -17.91
C GLN A 88 -20.31 23.54 -17.37
N ARG A 89 -21.11 22.51 -17.68
CA ARG A 89 -22.49 22.34 -17.17
C ARG A 89 -22.55 21.62 -15.81
N GLY A 90 -21.45 21.04 -15.34
CA GLY A 90 -21.40 20.23 -14.13
C GLY A 90 -21.96 18.80 -14.29
N ASP A 91 -22.14 18.31 -15.53
CA ASP A 91 -22.65 16.95 -15.80
C ASP A 91 -21.50 15.94 -15.86
N PHE A 92 -20.80 15.79 -14.72
CA PHE A 92 -19.61 14.95 -14.60
C PHE A 92 -19.91 13.45 -14.68
N ALA A 93 -21.14 13.04 -14.33
CA ALA A 93 -21.55 11.63 -14.40
C ALA A 93 -21.42 11.08 -15.83
N ARG A 94 -21.77 11.90 -16.84
CA ARG A 94 -21.65 11.51 -18.25
C ARG A 94 -20.22 11.48 -18.76
N ILE A 95 -19.32 12.27 -18.16
CA ILE A 95 -17.90 12.28 -18.54
C ILE A 95 -17.27 10.91 -18.31
N ASP A 96 -17.71 10.14 -17.31
CA ASP A 96 -17.07 8.85 -17.03
C ASP A 96 -17.25 7.83 -18.17
N ALA A 97 -18.34 7.90 -18.94
CA ALA A 97 -18.59 7.02 -20.06
C ALA A 97 -17.81 7.39 -21.35
N ILE A 98 -17.19 8.58 -21.40
CA ILE A 98 -16.47 9.03 -22.59
C ILE A 98 -15.19 8.21 -22.79
N ASP A 99 -15.04 7.65 -23.99
CA ASP A 99 -13.93 6.77 -24.36
C ASP A 99 -12.63 7.54 -24.68
N LEU A 100 -12.13 8.24 -23.67
CA LEU A 100 -10.79 8.83 -23.64
C LEU A 100 -10.05 8.30 -22.42
N HIS A 101 -8.72 8.21 -22.49
CA HIS A 101 -7.92 7.73 -21.37
C HIS A 101 -8.24 8.52 -20.10
N SER A 102 -8.51 7.80 -19.00
CA SER A 102 -9.05 8.37 -17.76
C SER A 102 -8.30 9.62 -17.27
N MET A 103 -6.96 9.58 -17.25
CA MET A 103 -6.17 10.73 -16.78
C MET A 103 -6.33 11.98 -17.67
N ALA A 104 -6.34 11.84 -19.00
CA ALA A 104 -6.54 12.97 -19.89
C ALA A 104 -7.98 13.49 -19.80
N LYS A 105 -8.95 12.58 -19.74
CA LYS A 105 -10.38 12.87 -19.60
C LYS A 105 -10.68 13.72 -18.37
N TRP A 106 -10.22 13.29 -17.20
CA TRP A 106 -10.47 13.99 -15.94
C TRP A 106 -9.61 15.25 -15.77
N LYS A 107 -8.40 15.28 -16.35
CA LYS A 107 -7.60 16.51 -16.43
C LYS A 107 -8.32 17.59 -17.23
N ILE A 108 -8.80 17.25 -18.43
CA ILE A 108 -9.56 18.18 -19.28
C ILE A 108 -10.84 18.60 -18.56
N ALA A 109 -11.60 17.66 -17.99
CA ALA A 109 -12.80 18.00 -17.23
C ALA A 109 -12.51 19.03 -16.13
N PHE A 110 -11.43 18.84 -15.35
CA PHE A 110 -11.05 19.73 -14.26
C PHE A 110 -10.75 21.15 -14.75
N LEU A 111 -9.99 21.27 -15.84
CA LEU A 111 -9.60 22.56 -16.41
C LEU A 111 -10.80 23.40 -16.86
N TYR A 112 -11.93 22.76 -17.18
CA TYR A 112 -13.15 23.42 -17.66
C TYR A 112 -14.33 23.30 -16.69
N SER A 113 -14.12 22.80 -15.46
CA SER A 113 -15.17 22.61 -14.47
C SER A 113 -15.32 23.77 -13.49
N GLU A 114 -14.52 24.83 -13.61
CA GLU A 114 -14.44 25.92 -12.61
C GLU A 114 -14.15 25.38 -11.19
N TYR A 115 -13.17 24.46 -11.09
CA TYR A 115 -12.77 23.81 -9.82
C TYR A 115 -13.87 22.99 -9.12
N ARG A 116 -14.97 22.64 -9.80
CA ARG A 116 -16.03 21.76 -9.23
C ARG A 116 -15.65 20.28 -9.09
N ILE A 117 -14.48 19.86 -9.57
CA ILE A 117 -13.92 18.53 -9.34
C ILE A 117 -12.46 18.62 -8.85
N LEU A 118 -11.90 17.53 -8.31
CA LEU A 118 -10.53 17.52 -7.78
C LEU A 118 -9.48 17.43 -8.90
N PRO A 119 -8.31 18.07 -8.76
CA PRO A 119 -7.16 17.87 -9.65
C PRO A 119 -6.42 16.54 -9.40
N LEU A 120 -7.15 15.44 -9.28
CA LEU A 120 -6.65 14.09 -8.97
C LEU A 120 -7.11 13.11 -10.06
N TYR A 121 -6.20 12.71 -10.95
CA TYR A 121 -6.58 12.04 -12.20
C TYR A 121 -6.26 10.55 -12.22
N SER A 122 -5.44 10.08 -11.28
CA SER A 122 -5.13 8.67 -11.11
C SER A 122 -6.22 8.01 -10.28
N ARG A 123 -6.85 6.96 -10.82
CA ARG A 123 -7.78 6.13 -10.06
C ARG A 123 -7.15 5.57 -8.80
N GLY A 124 -5.86 5.21 -8.87
CA GLY A 124 -5.10 4.71 -7.73
C GLY A 124 -4.97 5.72 -6.60
N ALA A 125 -4.67 6.97 -6.94
CA ALA A 125 -4.58 8.05 -5.96
C ALA A 125 -5.95 8.35 -5.34
N LEU A 126 -7.00 8.38 -6.15
CA LEU A 126 -8.37 8.55 -5.68
C LEU A 126 -8.78 7.44 -4.71
N VAL A 127 -8.41 6.18 -4.99
CA VAL A 127 -8.68 5.05 -4.09
C VAL A 127 -7.87 5.17 -2.79
N ALA A 128 -6.57 5.47 -2.88
CA ALA A 128 -5.71 5.62 -1.71
C ALA A 128 -6.19 6.75 -0.78
N ILE A 129 -6.57 7.89 -1.37
CA ILE A 129 -7.17 9.01 -0.64
C ILE A 129 -8.52 8.59 -0.05
N SER A 130 -9.37 7.90 -0.80
CA SER A 130 -10.66 7.42 -0.29
C SER A 130 -10.48 6.50 0.92
N GLN A 131 -9.57 5.55 0.84
CA GLN A 131 -9.23 4.65 1.95
C GLN A 131 -8.70 5.45 3.15
N GLY A 132 -7.80 6.40 2.92
CA GLY A 132 -7.27 7.28 3.96
C GLY A 132 -8.32 8.17 4.63
N LEU A 133 -9.44 8.43 3.96
CA LEU A 133 -10.59 9.18 4.47
C LEU A 133 -11.72 8.30 5.01
N GLY A 134 -11.56 6.96 5.04
CA GLY A 134 -12.63 6.04 5.45
C GLY A 134 -13.82 6.01 4.47
N ILE A 135 -13.59 6.32 3.19
CA ILE A 135 -14.60 6.29 2.13
C ILE A 135 -14.57 4.93 1.45
N ASN A 136 -15.67 4.18 1.55
CA ASN A 136 -15.82 2.89 0.89
C ASN A 136 -15.82 3.04 -0.64
N VAL A 137 -14.84 2.42 -1.29
CA VAL A 137 -14.67 2.39 -2.75
C VAL A 137 -14.33 0.97 -3.19
N ASN A 138 -15.04 0.46 -4.18
CA ASN A 138 -14.79 -0.85 -4.79
C ASN A 138 -14.45 -0.70 -6.29
N SER A 139 -14.24 -1.83 -6.98
CA SER A 139 -13.94 -1.87 -8.42
C SER A 139 -14.99 -1.13 -9.27
N ASP A 140 -16.26 -1.25 -8.88
CA ASP A 140 -17.41 -0.79 -9.64
C ASP A 140 -17.76 0.68 -9.35
N THR A 141 -17.17 1.24 -8.30
CA THR A 141 -17.35 2.65 -7.97
C THR A 141 -16.70 3.52 -9.04
N ASN A 142 -17.53 4.24 -9.79
CA ASN A 142 -17.08 5.06 -10.90
C ASN A 142 -16.25 6.27 -10.42
N THR A 143 -15.46 6.86 -11.31
CA THR A 143 -14.48 7.89 -10.94
C THR A 143 -15.16 9.15 -10.43
N PHE A 144 -16.28 9.53 -11.03
CA PHE A 144 -17.06 10.68 -10.60
C PHE A 144 -17.54 10.53 -9.15
N ALA A 145 -18.11 9.37 -8.81
CA ALA A 145 -18.59 9.10 -7.46
C ALA A 145 -17.47 9.21 -6.42
N ILE A 146 -16.26 8.77 -6.76
CA ILE A 146 -15.10 8.91 -5.87
C ILE A 146 -14.72 10.39 -5.69
N HIS A 147 -14.66 11.17 -6.78
CA HIS A 147 -14.42 12.61 -6.68
C HIS A 147 -15.43 13.31 -5.78
N THR A 148 -16.72 13.04 -5.97
CA THR A 148 -17.80 13.64 -5.18
C THR A 148 -17.65 13.30 -3.71
N ARG A 149 -17.46 12.01 -3.36
CA ARG A 149 -17.30 11.58 -1.96
C ARG A 149 -16.08 12.19 -1.28
N ILE A 150 -14.97 12.36 -2.00
CA ILE A 150 -13.78 13.04 -1.45
C ILE A 150 -14.05 14.54 -1.27
N LEU A 151 -14.72 15.18 -2.23
CA LEU A 151 -15.05 16.61 -2.15
C LEU A 151 -16.04 16.93 -1.03
N GLU A 152 -16.94 16.00 -0.69
CA GLU A 152 -17.83 16.13 0.47
C GLU A 152 -17.06 16.20 1.80
N ARG A 153 -15.77 15.82 1.82
CA ARG A 153 -14.87 15.98 2.97
C ARG A 153 -14.07 17.27 2.96
N ASN A 154 -14.24 18.13 1.95
CA ASN A 154 -13.58 19.43 1.91
C ASN A 154 -14.32 20.42 2.81
N ASP A 155 -13.62 20.97 3.81
CA ASP A 155 -14.15 22.10 4.57
C ASP A 155 -14.23 23.32 3.65
N LEU A 156 -15.38 24.02 3.65
CA LEU A 156 -15.70 25.14 2.76
C LEU A 156 -14.70 26.32 2.77
N ASN A 157 -13.72 26.31 3.68
CA ASN A 157 -12.69 27.33 3.84
C ASN A 157 -11.42 27.06 3.02
N GLU A 158 -11.20 25.83 2.52
CA GLU A 158 -10.00 25.47 1.75
C GLU A 158 -10.30 25.37 0.24
N GLY A 159 -9.45 26.01 -0.57
CA GLY A 159 -9.58 25.92 -2.03
C GLY A 159 -9.35 24.50 -2.52
N VAL A 160 -10.18 24.02 -3.47
CA VAL A 160 -10.19 22.62 -3.96
C VAL A 160 -8.81 22.10 -4.38
N VAL A 161 -7.96 22.96 -4.95
CA VAL A 161 -6.59 22.59 -5.34
C VAL A 161 -5.72 22.34 -4.12
N GLN A 162 -5.77 23.22 -3.11
CA GLN A 162 -5.00 23.09 -1.88
C GLN A 162 -5.44 21.86 -1.10
N PHE A 163 -6.75 21.66 -0.96
CA PHE A 163 -7.34 20.46 -0.35
C PHE A 163 -6.83 19.18 -1.03
N ALA A 164 -6.92 19.12 -2.36
CA ALA A 164 -6.46 17.96 -3.12
C ALA A 164 -4.95 17.70 -2.98
N PHE A 165 -4.13 18.75 -2.94
CA PHE A 165 -2.69 18.61 -2.69
C PHE A 165 -2.40 18.15 -1.26
N GLY A 166 -3.11 18.66 -0.26
CA GLY A 166 -2.99 18.19 1.12
C GLY A 166 -3.29 16.69 1.24
N LEU A 167 -4.38 16.23 0.60
CA LEU A 167 -4.72 14.81 0.52
C LEU A 167 -3.67 14.00 -0.24
N TRP A 168 -3.16 14.52 -1.36
CA TRP A 168 -2.10 13.86 -2.13
C TRP A 168 -0.83 13.70 -1.30
N HIS A 169 -0.33 14.76 -0.66
CA HIS A 169 0.86 14.68 0.17
C HIS A 169 0.68 13.66 1.30
N LYS A 170 -0.46 13.75 2.00
CA LYS A 170 -0.78 12.92 3.16
C LYS A 170 -0.99 11.44 2.85
N PHE A 171 -1.64 11.11 1.72
CA PHE A 171 -2.08 9.74 1.44
C PHE A 171 -1.41 9.11 0.22
N VAL A 172 -0.73 9.90 -0.62
CA VAL A 172 -0.15 9.43 -1.89
C VAL A 172 1.35 9.68 -1.96
N GLU A 173 1.85 10.83 -1.54
CA GLU A 173 3.29 11.14 -1.56
C GLU A 173 4.04 10.48 -0.40
N ASP A 174 3.49 10.53 0.82
CA ASP A 174 4.01 9.72 1.94
C ASP A 174 3.93 8.21 1.65
N ALA A 175 2.96 7.78 0.83
CA ALA A 175 2.86 6.40 0.35
C ALA A 175 3.93 6.01 -0.69
N GLN A 176 4.74 6.96 -1.19
CA GLN A 176 5.93 6.68 -2.02
C GLN A 176 7.21 6.45 -1.21
N SER A 177 7.22 6.67 0.11
CA SER A 177 8.44 6.51 0.92
C SER A 177 8.86 5.05 1.14
N ASN A 178 7.89 4.14 1.26
CA ASN A 178 8.13 2.71 1.43
C ASN A 178 7.49 1.95 0.26
N SER A 179 8.00 0.77 -0.06
CA SER A 179 7.46 -0.22 -1.01
C SER A 179 7.22 -1.54 -0.28
N TYR A 180 6.34 -2.37 -0.82
CA TYR A 180 5.96 -3.66 -0.23
C TYR A 180 6.49 -4.81 -1.08
N TYR A 181 7.08 -5.82 -0.44
CA TYR A 181 7.67 -6.94 -1.15
C TYR A 181 7.36 -8.26 -0.49
N VAL A 182 7.29 -9.31 -1.30
CA VAL A 182 7.26 -10.71 -0.84
C VAL A 182 8.60 -11.35 -1.20
N VAL A 183 9.29 -11.95 -0.23
CA VAL A 183 10.61 -12.57 -0.40
C VAL A 183 10.60 -14.02 0.05
N GLY A 184 11.11 -14.93 -0.79
CA GLY A 184 11.25 -16.36 -0.49
C GLY A 184 12.39 -16.64 0.48
N SER A 185 12.14 -17.58 1.40
CA SER A 185 13.10 -18.04 2.41
C SER A 185 13.89 -19.30 2.03
N LYS A 186 13.49 -20.00 0.97
CA LYS A 186 14.05 -21.32 0.63
C LYS A 186 15.03 -21.28 -0.54
N TYR A 187 16.15 -21.99 -0.42
CA TYR A 187 17.14 -22.17 -1.50
C TYR A 187 17.17 -23.62 -1.97
N TRP A 188 17.48 -23.85 -3.24
CA TRP A 188 17.74 -25.20 -3.73
C TRP A 188 19.11 -25.67 -3.24
N SER A 189 19.18 -26.84 -2.61
CA SER A 189 20.43 -27.52 -2.27
C SER A 189 20.64 -28.72 -3.19
N GLU A 190 21.75 -28.74 -3.92
CA GLU A 190 22.14 -29.88 -4.75
C GLU A 190 22.50 -31.10 -3.89
N GLU A 191 23.17 -30.89 -2.75
CA GLU A 191 23.56 -31.95 -1.82
C GLU A 191 22.34 -32.67 -1.25
N GLU A 192 21.31 -31.91 -0.87
CA GLU A 192 20.09 -32.47 -0.27
C GLU A 192 18.99 -32.76 -1.29
N ASN A 193 19.19 -32.40 -2.56
CA ASN A 193 18.22 -32.48 -3.65
C ASN A 193 16.82 -31.96 -3.28
N ARG A 194 16.78 -30.86 -2.51
CA ARG A 194 15.55 -30.25 -2.02
C ARG A 194 15.73 -28.76 -1.73
N TYR A 195 14.61 -28.08 -1.54
CA TYR A 195 14.60 -26.74 -1.00
C TYR A 195 14.86 -26.75 0.52
N VAL A 196 15.89 -26.00 0.95
CA VAL A 196 16.29 -25.82 2.34
C VAL A 196 15.78 -24.48 2.84
N ASP A 197 15.22 -24.45 4.05
CA ASP A 197 14.74 -23.23 4.68
C ASP A 197 15.91 -22.43 5.28
N MET A 198 16.10 -21.22 4.76
CA MET A 198 17.16 -20.31 5.17
C MET A 198 16.66 -19.20 6.08
N PHE A 199 15.36 -19.18 6.39
CA PHE A 199 14.78 -18.21 7.31
C PHE A 199 15.47 -18.19 8.68
N PRO A 200 15.87 -19.32 9.30
CA PRO A 200 16.58 -19.29 10.58
C PRO A 200 17.89 -18.48 10.53
N GLU A 201 18.66 -18.61 9.45
CA GLU A 201 19.91 -17.85 9.27
C GLU A 201 19.63 -16.38 8.95
N MET A 202 18.61 -16.09 8.12
CA MET A 202 18.13 -14.73 7.87
C MET A 202 17.73 -14.02 9.18
N LEU A 203 16.96 -14.71 10.04
CA LEU A 203 16.48 -14.22 11.32
C LEU A 203 17.63 -13.92 12.28
N LYS A 204 18.54 -14.89 12.45
CA LYS A 204 19.73 -14.79 13.30
C LYS A 204 20.62 -13.62 12.90
N GLN A 205 20.81 -13.40 11.61
CA GLN A 205 21.64 -12.33 11.09
C GLN A 205 20.89 -10.99 10.91
N ARG A 206 19.56 -11.01 11.10
CA ARG A 206 18.64 -9.89 10.86
C ARG A 206 18.81 -9.28 9.46
N VAL A 207 18.67 -10.14 8.45
CA VAL A 207 18.74 -9.79 7.03
C VAL A 207 17.67 -10.54 6.26
N ILE A 208 17.29 -10.04 5.09
CA ILE A 208 16.69 -10.86 4.03
C ILE A 208 17.72 -11.15 2.96
N ALA A 209 17.57 -12.27 2.26
CA ALA A 209 18.44 -12.62 1.14
C ALA A 209 17.70 -13.44 0.09
N THR A 210 18.19 -13.38 -1.15
CA THR A 210 17.51 -14.02 -2.29
C THR A 210 18.17 -15.33 -2.74
N GLY A 211 19.36 -15.64 -2.23
CA GLY A 211 20.11 -16.82 -2.67
C GLY A 211 20.45 -16.78 -4.17
N PHE A 212 21.08 -15.70 -4.62
CA PHE A 212 21.65 -15.58 -5.97
C PHE A 212 22.98 -14.83 -5.89
N LEU A 213 23.88 -15.05 -6.85
CA LEU A 213 25.13 -14.29 -7.04
C LEU A 213 26.04 -14.22 -5.79
N TRP A 214 26.27 -15.33 -5.07
CA TRP A 214 27.09 -15.32 -3.85
C TRP A 214 28.50 -14.70 -4.04
N ASP A 215 29.11 -14.90 -5.21
CA ASP A 215 30.49 -14.50 -5.49
C ASP A 215 30.65 -13.05 -5.98
N ILE A 216 29.58 -12.26 -6.02
CA ILE A 216 29.59 -10.90 -6.57
C ILE A 216 29.25 -9.88 -5.47
N ASP A 217 30.10 -8.87 -5.29
CA ASP A 217 29.78 -7.75 -4.40
C ASP A 217 28.88 -6.73 -5.10
N LEU A 218 27.66 -6.54 -4.57
CA LEU A 218 26.67 -5.60 -5.09
C LEU A 218 26.67 -4.26 -4.37
N ASN A 219 27.60 -3.98 -3.47
CA ASN A 219 27.61 -2.76 -2.66
C ASN A 219 27.58 -1.48 -3.51
N GLU A 220 28.33 -1.41 -4.61
CA GLU A 220 28.32 -0.26 -5.53
C GLU A 220 27.07 -0.20 -6.45
N HIS A 221 26.28 -1.27 -6.45
CA HIS A 221 25.10 -1.46 -7.29
C HIS A 221 23.79 -1.17 -6.55
N ILE A 222 23.84 -1.04 -5.22
CA ILE A 222 22.68 -0.61 -4.41
C ILE A 222 22.18 0.76 -4.87
N GLY A 223 20.87 0.84 -5.10
CA GLY A 223 20.17 2.04 -5.57
C GLY A 223 20.41 2.39 -7.04
N LYS A 224 21.17 1.59 -7.80
CA LYS A 224 21.43 1.87 -9.22
C LYS A 224 20.20 1.56 -10.09
N PRO A 225 20.03 2.27 -11.23
CA PRO A 225 18.96 1.97 -12.17
C PRO A 225 19.02 0.54 -12.69
N LYS A 226 17.85 -0.05 -12.96
CA LYS A 226 17.72 -1.41 -13.53
C LYS A 226 18.61 -1.64 -14.77
N SER A 227 18.77 -0.64 -15.63
CA SER A 227 19.63 -0.75 -16.83
C SER A 227 21.12 -0.96 -16.52
N VAL A 228 21.60 -0.51 -15.35
CA VAL A 228 22.96 -0.76 -14.88
C VAL A 228 23.07 -2.20 -14.35
N ILE A 229 22.08 -2.64 -13.57
CA ILE A 229 22.01 -4.00 -13.05
C ILE A 229 21.91 -5.02 -14.20
N ASP A 230 21.02 -4.80 -15.16
CA ASP A 230 20.84 -5.70 -16.30
C ASP A 230 22.15 -5.88 -17.10
N LYS A 231 22.96 -4.81 -17.24
CA LYS A 231 24.28 -4.86 -17.90
C LYS A 231 25.30 -5.67 -17.10
N LEU A 232 25.35 -5.49 -15.77
CA LEU A 232 26.19 -6.30 -14.89
C LEU A 232 25.84 -7.78 -15.05
N ILE A 233 24.56 -8.13 -14.96
CA ILE A 233 24.12 -9.52 -15.10
C ILE A 233 24.43 -10.08 -16.49
N ASP A 234 24.25 -9.29 -17.56
CA ASP A 234 24.64 -9.73 -18.90
C ASP A 234 26.15 -9.98 -19.04
N SER A 235 27.00 -9.19 -18.37
CA SER A 235 28.46 -9.43 -18.37
C SER A 235 28.88 -10.69 -17.59
N LEU A 236 28.04 -11.16 -16.68
CA LEU A 236 28.26 -12.36 -15.86
C LEU A 236 27.57 -13.60 -16.43
N ARG A 237 26.98 -13.52 -17.63
CA ARG A 237 26.15 -14.58 -18.22
C ARG A 237 26.83 -15.96 -18.22
N ASP A 238 28.12 -16.01 -18.54
CA ASP A 238 28.86 -17.28 -18.63
C ASP A 238 29.24 -17.86 -17.26
N GLN A 239 29.04 -17.10 -16.18
CA GLN A 239 29.32 -17.48 -14.79
C GLN A 239 28.05 -17.82 -14.00
N ILE A 240 26.86 -17.61 -14.57
CA ILE A 240 25.57 -17.84 -13.92
C ILE A 240 24.97 -19.14 -14.44
N SER A 241 24.68 -20.07 -13.54
CA SER A 241 24.05 -21.36 -13.88
C SER A 241 22.52 -21.25 -13.97
N GLU A 242 21.95 -20.27 -13.29
CA GLU A 242 20.52 -20.03 -13.14
C GLU A 242 19.92 -19.27 -14.34
N ASP A 243 18.58 -19.27 -14.45
CA ASP A 243 17.89 -18.49 -15.48
C ASP A 243 18.20 -16.99 -15.35
N ILE A 244 18.83 -16.42 -16.37
CA ILE A 244 19.29 -15.03 -16.37
C ILE A 244 18.15 -14.03 -16.17
N THR A 245 16.93 -14.37 -16.62
CA THR A 245 15.75 -13.51 -16.47
C THR A 245 15.31 -13.42 -15.01
N SER A 246 15.32 -14.56 -14.32
CA SER A 246 15.08 -14.68 -12.89
C SER A 246 16.12 -13.93 -12.08
N VAL A 247 17.41 -14.05 -12.42
CA VAL A 247 18.50 -13.32 -11.76
C VAL A 247 18.34 -11.81 -11.96
N LYS A 248 18.16 -11.34 -13.19
CA LYS A 248 17.95 -9.91 -13.48
C LYS A 248 16.79 -9.33 -12.70
N THR A 249 15.65 -10.03 -12.67
CA THR A 249 14.46 -9.58 -11.97
C THR A 249 14.71 -9.51 -10.46
N THR A 250 15.29 -10.56 -9.90
CA THR A 250 15.53 -10.68 -8.47
C THR A 250 16.51 -9.63 -7.97
N ILE A 251 17.67 -9.53 -8.62
CA ILE A 251 18.73 -8.61 -8.22
C ILE A 251 18.30 -7.16 -8.45
N SER A 252 17.62 -6.85 -9.56
CA SER A 252 17.11 -5.49 -9.79
C SER A 252 16.15 -5.03 -8.69
N ILE A 253 15.31 -5.93 -8.18
CA ILE A 253 14.39 -5.59 -7.08
C ILE A 253 15.19 -5.48 -5.78
N LEU A 254 16.05 -6.45 -5.46
CA LEU A 254 16.86 -6.46 -4.24
C LEU A 254 17.71 -5.20 -4.09
N THR A 255 18.41 -4.78 -5.15
CA THR A 255 19.25 -3.57 -5.14
C THR A 255 18.43 -2.28 -5.13
N SER A 256 17.13 -2.34 -5.39
CA SER A 256 16.22 -1.18 -5.34
C SER A 256 15.57 -0.96 -3.97
N LEU A 257 15.75 -1.89 -3.03
CA LEU A 257 15.20 -1.77 -1.67
C LEU A 257 15.83 -0.58 -0.94
N VAL A 258 15.01 0.12 -0.17
CA VAL A 258 15.41 1.29 0.62
C VAL A 258 14.93 1.16 2.08
N PRO A 259 15.60 1.82 3.05
CA PRO A 259 15.15 1.83 4.43
C PRO A 259 13.68 2.24 4.55
N GLY A 260 12.92 1.49 5.33
CA GLY A 260 11.48 1.67 5.52
C GLY A 260 10.61 0.73 4.69
N ASP A 261 11.13 0.15 3.60
CA ASP A 261 10.44 -0.89 2.83
C ASP A 261 9.98 -2.06 3.71
N ILE A 262 8.79 -2.59 3.44
CA ILE A 262 8.17 -3.65 4.23
C ILE A 262 8.17 -4.95 3.44
N ILE A 263 8.67 -6.00 4.09
CA ILE A 263 8.91 -7.31 3.50
C ILE A 263 8.04 -8.34 4.20
N ALA A 264 7.25 -9.08 3.43
CA ALA A 264 6.63 -10.32 3.86
C ALA A 264 7.50 -11.49 3.40
N ILE A 265 8.01 -12.28 4.34
CA ILE A 265 8.85 -13.44 4.05
C ILE A 265 7.93 -14.65 3.86
N LYS A 266 8.08 -15.37 2.75
CA LYS A 266 7.29 -16.56 2.42
C LYS A 266 8.09 -17.85 2.51
N SER A 267 7.45 -18.93 2.96
CA SER A 267 7.96 -20.31 2.85
C SER A 267 7.47 -21.01 1.58
N GLU A 268 6.28 -20.65 1.11
CA GLU A 268 5.63 -21.18 -0.10
C GLU A 268 5.04 -20.02 -0.90
N GLY A 269 4.97 -20.14 -2.23
CA GLY A 269 4.47 -19.06 -3.10
C GLY A 269 3.82 -19.49 -4.40
N ALA A 270 3.69 -20.78 -4.66
CA ALA A 270 3.10 -21.32 -5.89
C ALA A 270 1.79 -22.08 -5.59
N TYR A 271 1.03 -22.40 -6.64
CA TYR A 271 -0.19 -23.22 -6.56
C TYR A 271 -1.26 -22.70 -5.58
N ASN A 272 -1.44 -21.38 -5.51
CA ASN A 272 -2.30 -20.67 -4.57
C ASN A 272 -1.96 -20.93 -3.10
N ASN A 273 -0.71 -21.33 -2.81
CA ASN A 273 -0.26 -21.69 -1.46
C ASN A 273 0.74 -20.68 -0.90
N LEU A 274 0.57 -19.37 -1.19
CA LEU A 274 1.39 -18.35 -0.55
C LEU A 274 1.24 -18.44 0.98
N THR A 275 2.34 -18.74 1.66
CA THR A 275 2.42 -18.88 3.12
C THR A 275 3.45 -17.90 3.65
N ILE A 276 3.01 -16.90 4.42
CA ILE A 276 3.86 -15.90 5.06
C ILE A 276 4.29 -16.39 6.43
N ILE A 277 5.60 -16.33 6.69
CA ILE A 277 6.24 -16.81 7.92
C ILE A 277 6.81 -15.70 8.79
N ALA A 278 7.03 -14.51 8.23
CA ALA A 278 7.50 -13.34 8.96
C ALA A 278 7.24 -12.04 8.20
N TYR A 279 7.27 -10.92 8.93
CA TYR A 279 7.32 -9.57 8.39
C TYR A 279 8.59 -8.87 8.88
N ALA A 280 9.17 -8.05 8.03
CA ALA A 280 10.38 -7.30 8.35
C ALA A 280 10.35 -5.91 7.70
N GLN A 281 11.10 -4.98 8.27
CA GLN A 281 11.33 -3.65 7.70
C GLN A 281 12.80 -3.49 7.33
N VAL A 282 13.07 -2.97 6.14
CA VAL A 282 14.44 -2.66 5.70
C VAL A 282 15.02 -1.54 6.54
N VAL A 283 16.25 -1.72 7.01
CA VAL A 283 16.95 -0.76 7.87
C VAL A 283 18.36 -0.50 7.38
N GLN A 284 18.94 0.61 7.84
CA GLN A 284 20.35 0.91 7.65
C GLN A 284 21.14 0.54 8.91
N ARG A 285 22.29 -0.10 8.75
CA ARG A 285 23.25 -0.38 9.83
C ARG A 285 24.61 0.12 9.42
N GLU A 286 25.24 0.90 10.29
CA GLU A 286 26.58 1.48 10.05
C GLU A 286 26.69 2.22 8.70
N GLY A 287 25.62 2.92 8.30
CA GLY A 287 25.59 3.65 7.04
C GLY A 287 25.35 2.79 5.79
N LYS A 288 25.16 1.47 5.92
CA LYS A 288 24.90 0.54 4.82
C LYS A 288 23.55 -0.15 4.97
N ILE A 289 22.94 -0.55 3.86
CA ILE A 289 21.72 -1.37 3.84
C ILE A 289 22.00 -2.81 3.41
N TYR A 290 23.22 -3.08 2.95
CA TYR A 290 23.61 -4.30 2.25
C TYR A 290 24.87 -4.91 2.87
N LYS A 291 24.96 -6.24 2.80
CA LYS A 291 26.20 -7.00 2.96
C LYS A 291 26.18 -8.24 2.06
N SER A 292 27.34 -8.71 1.64
CA SER A 292 27.50 -10.07 1.15
C SER A 292 27.64 -11.05 2.33
N ASP A 293 27.20 -12.28 2.13
CA ASP A 293 27.29 -13.36 3.11
C ASP A 293 27.59 -14.70 2.40
N PRO A 294 28.53 -15.51 2.89
CA PRO A 294 28.91 -16.76 2.22
C PRO A 294 27.82 -17.83 2.26
N VAL A 295 26.85 -17.73 3.18
CA VAL A 295 25.75 -18.69 3.32
C VAL A 295 24.50 -18.17 2.62
N LEU A 296 24.14 -16.91 2.85
CA LEU A 296 22.91 -16.30 2.37
C LEU A 296 23.05 -15.59 1.01
N GLY A 297 24.27 -15.29 0.59
CA GLY A 297 24.59 -14.59 -0.65
C GLY A 297 24.40 -13.09 -0.48
N GLN A 298 23.45 -12.53 -1.22
CA GLN A 298 23.18 -11.09 -1.24
C GLN A 298 22.16 -10.72 -0.16
N CYS A 299 22.61 -9.99 0.87
CA CYS A 299 21.79 -9.69 2.05
C CYS A 299 21.43 -8.20 2.16
N ILE A 300 20.18 -7.93 2.54
CA ILE A 300 19.70 -6.59 2.92
C ILE A 300 19.36 -6.60 4.40
N PHE A 301 19.83 -5.59 5.14
CA PHE A 301 19.55 -5.46 6.57
C PHE A 301 18.08 -5.18 6.82
N VAL A 302 17.51 -5.92 7.77
CA VAL A 302 16.14 -5.74 8.21
C VAL A 302 16.04 -5.82 9.73
N ASP A 303 14.99 -5.22 10.28
CA ASP A 303 14.48 -5.57 11.61
C ASP A 303 13.18 -6.36 11.43
N TYR A 304 13.07 -7.51 12.09
CA TYR A 304 11.88 -8.36 12.02
C TYR A 304 10.79 -7.80 12.91
N LEU A 305 9.60 -7.59 12.35
CA LEU A 305 8.44 -7.02 13.03
C LEU A 305 7.55 -8.10 13.65
N GLU A 306 7.50 -9.27 13.02
CA GLU A 306 6.74 -10.45 13.47
C GLU A 306 7.32 -11.68 12.76
N HIS A 307 7.38 -12.83 13.44
CA HIS A 307 7.92 -14.10 12.91
C HIS A 307 7.24 -15.30 13.57
N ASP A 308 7.64 -16.52 13.17
CA ASP A 308 7.01 -17.79 13.56
C ASP A 308 5.54 -17.88 13.11
N LEU A 309 5.24 -17.30 11.95
CA LEU A 309 3.91 -17.30 11.36
C LEU A 309 3.68 -18.51 10.45
N ASN A 310 2.40 -18.80 10.22
CA ASN A 310 1.93 -19.75 9.22
C ASN A 310 0.69 -19.18 8.50
N HIS A 311 0.80 -17.94 8.02
CA HIS A 311 -0.32 -17.22 7.42
C HIS A 311 -0.52 -17.64 5.96
N LYS A 312 -1.55 -18.44 5.70
CA LYS A 312 -1.89 -18.92 4.35
C LYS A 312 -2.84 -17.95 3.66
N VAL A 313 -2.37 -17.38 2.55
CA VAL A 313 -3.02 -16.24 1.89
C VAL A 313 -3.88 -16.66 0.68
N GLY A 314 -3.65 -17.85 0.12
CA GLY A 314 -4.42 -18.33 -1.03
C GLY A 314 -4.02 -17.69 -2.38
N LEU A 315 -2.80 -17.16 -2.50
CA LEU A 315 -2.32 -16.39 -3.68
C LEU A 315 -1.10 -17.03 -4.37
N ASN A 316 -0.78 -16.56 -5.58
CA ASN A 316 0.39 -16.97 -6.37
C ASN A 316 1.45 -15.86 -6.46
N TYR A 317 2.59 -16.11 -5.82
CA TYR A 317 3.79 -15.28 -5.86
C TYR A 317 5.02 -16.21 -6.00
N PRO A 318 5.23 -16.89 -7.16
CA PRO A 318 6.17 -18.03 -7.24
C PRO A 318 7.64 -17.62 -7.22
N ASN A 319 8.03 -16.53 -7.88
CA ASN A 319 9.43 -16.05 -7.93
C ASN A 319 10.00 -15.71 -6.53
N THR A 320 11.32 -15.63 -6.45
CA THR A 320 12.06 -15.36 -5.21
C THR A 320 11.69 -14.03 -4.56
N ILE A 321 11.50 -12.97 -5.35
CA ILE A 321 11.09 -11.66 -4.85
C ILE A 321 10.02 -11.04 -5.76
N HIS A 322 9.02 -10.41 -5.16
CA HIS A 322 7.96 -9.70 -5.85
C HIS A 322 7.72 -8.35 -5.21
N LYS A 323 7.48 -7.32 -6.03
CA LYS A 323 6.90 -6.07 -5.55
C LYS A 323 5.38 -6.21 -5.53
N VAL A 324 4.76 -5.91 -4.40
CA VAL A 324 3.31 -5.84 -4.25
C VAL A 324 2.89 -4.38 -4.37
N ASP A 325 2.08 -4.09 -5.38
CA ASP A 325 1.63 -2.74 -5.69
C ASP A 325 0.23 -2.54 -5.07
N PRO A 326 0.11 -1.77 -3.97
CA PRO A 326 -1.16 -1.61 -3.25
C PRO A 326 -2.23 -0.93 -4.12
N ILE A 327 -1.82 -0.19 -5.15
CA ILE A 327 -2.72 0.49 -6.07
C ILE A 327 -3.24 -0.47 -7.15
N LYS A 328 -2.35 -1.30 -7.72
CA LYS A 328 -2.75 -2.22 -8.80
C LYS A 328 -3.44 -3.48 -8.29
N LYS A 329 -3.11 -3.93 -7.08
CA LYS A 329 -3.64 -5.14 -6.47
C LYS A 329 -4.00 -4.92 -4.99
N PRO A 330 -4.99 -4.08 -4.69
CA PRO A 330 -5.35 -3.75 -3.31
C PRO A 330 -5.79 -4.97 -2.50
N GLU A 331 -6.51 -5.92 -3.11
CA GLU A 331 -6.95 -7.14 -2.43
C GLU A 331 -5.77 -8.07 -2.05
N ASP A 332 -4.85 -8.34 -2.98
CA ASP A 332 -3.62 -9.09 -2.69
C ASP A 332 -2.83 -8.40 -1.58
N PHE A 333 -2.70 -7.07 -1.69
CA PHE A 333 -1.97 -6.27 -0.73
C PHE A 333 -2.54 -6.41 0.68
N MET A 334 -3.85 -6.25 0.85
CA MET A 334 -4.51 -6.41 2.16
C MET A 334 -4.35 -7.83 2.70
N LYS A 335 -4.55 -8.85 1.87
CA LYS A 335 -4.41 -10.26 2.29
C LYS A 335 -2.97 -10.61 2.71
N ILE A 336 -1.97 -10.04 2.04
CA ILE A 336 -0.56 -10.33 2.30
C ILE A 336 -0.04 -9.55 3.50
N PHE A 337 -0.42 -8.29 3.70
CA PHE A 337 0.21 -7.43 4.71
C PHE A 337 -0.65 -7.16 5.95
N GLY A 338 -1.97 -7.40 5.90
CA GLY A 338 -2.86 -7.25 7.06
C GLY A 338 -2.66 -5.93 7.80
N SER A 339 -2.37 -5.97 9.11
CA SER A 339 -2.08 -4.80 9.94
C SER A 339 -0.90 -3.95 9.45
N TYR A 340 0.12 -4.55 8.81
CA TYR A 340 1.24 -3.81 8.23
C TYR A 340 0.87 -2.99 6.98
N SER A 341 -0.38 -3.12 6.49
CA SER A 341 -0.96 -2.16 5.55
C SER A 341 -1.17 -0.78 6.18
N LEU A 342 -1.33 -0.70 7.51
CA LEU A 342 -1.59 0.54 8.25
C LEU A 342 -0.39 1.48 8.34
N ILE A 343 0.83 0.98 8.07
CA ILE A 343 2.07 1.79 8.10
C ILE A 343 1.95 3.07 7.25
N ARG A 344 1.08 3.06 6.24
CA ARG A 344 0.86 4.17 5.30
C ARG A 344 -0.43 4.97 5.51
N LEU A 345 -1.30 4.55 6.42
CA LEU A 345 -2.65 5.08 6.52
C LEU A 345 -2.81 5.88 7.81
N PRO A 346 -2.88 7.23 7.76
CA PRO A 346 -3.42 7.99 8.87
C PRO A 346 -4.90 7.59 9.00
N ILE A 347 -5.25 6.80 10.01
CA ILE A 347 -6.66 6.56 10.32
C ILE A 347 -7.20 7.85 10.91
N TYR A 348 -8.02 8.57 10.14
CA TYR A 348 -8.65 9.79 10.60
C TYR A 348 -9.91 9.42 11.39
N SER A 349 -9.97 9.88 12.62
CA SER A 349 -11.23 10.01 13.33
C SER A 349 -11.68 11.46 13.30
N GLU A 350 -12.94 11.67 12.93
CA GLU A 350 -13.51 13.01 12.82
C GLU A 350 -13.21 13.81 14.11
N PRO A 351 -12.74 15.06 14.00
CA PRO A 351 -12.55 15.90 15.17
C PRO A 351 -13.95 16.35 15.63
N ILE A 352 -14.47 15.69 16.66
CA ILE A 352 -15.59 16.24 17.41
C ILE A 352 -15.05 17.45 18.18
N SER A 353 -15.54 18.63 17.81
CA SER A 353 -15.13 19.88 18.41
C SER A 353 -15.38 19.91 19.93
N ASN A 354 -14.30 20.17 20.68
CA ASN A 354 -14.23 20.70 22.03
C ASN A 354 -14.90 19.89 23.18
N SER A 355 -14.17 18.89 23.69
CA SER A 355 -13.76 18.87 25.11
C SER A 355 -12.64 17.83 25.35
N GLY A 356 -11.42 18.27 25.70
CA GLY A 356 -10.33 17.42 26.20
C GLY A 356 -9.89 16.25 25.30
N ASP A 357 -9.12 16.55 24.24
CA ASP A 357 -8.63 15.54 23.31
C ASP A 357 -7.65 14.56 24.00
N LYS A 358 -7.98 13.26 23.99
CA LYS A 358 -7.22 12.15 24.64
C LYS A 358 -6.46 11.27 23.63
N ARG A 359 -6.40 11.64 22.35
CA ARG A 359 -5.83 10.81 21.26
C ARG A 359 -4.29 10.79 21.26
N LYS A 360 -3.69 9.68 20.80
CA LYS A 360 -2.22 9.53 20.67
C LYS A 360 -1.66 10.14 19.40
N ASN A 361 -0.47 10.73 19.52
CA ASN A 361 0.34 11.13 18.36
C ASN A 361 0.82 9.87 17.59
N THR A 362 0.61 9.86 16.27
CA THR A 362 1.00 8.77 15.36
C THR A 362 2.33 9.03 14.65
N GLU A 363 2.98 10.17 14.93
CA GLU A 363 4.29 10.56 14.42
C GLU A 363 5.43 9.86 15.16
N SER A 364 6.48 9.51 14.42
CA SER A 364 7.65 8.79 14.93
C SER A 364 8.53 9.71 15.78
N TYR A 365 8.49 9.58 17.10
CA TYR A 365 9.52 10.16 17.98
C TYR A 365 10.75 9.25 18.01
N LEU A 366 11.85 9.74 17.41
CA LEU A 366 13.19 9.14 17.43
C LEU A 366 13.70 8.95 18.87
N ARG A 367 13.74 7.69 19.37
CA ARG A 367 14.65 7.20 20.43
C ARG A 367 14.52 5.69 20.81
N LYS A 368 13.71 4.89 20.12
CA LYS A 368 13.60 3.42 20.32
C LYS A 368 14.17 2.65 19.10
N PRO A 369 14.49 1.34 19.23
CA PRO A 369 14.76 0.47 18.08
C PRO A 369 13.63 0.61 17.03
N ILE A 370 13.98 0.56 15.74
CA ILE A 370 13.06 0.83 14.62
C ILE A 370 11.86 -0.13 14.66
N GLU A 371 12.12 -1.42 14.94
CA GLU A 371 11.11 -2.46 15.17
C GLU A 371 9.99 -1.99 16.12
N GLY A 372 10.38 -1.60 17.34
CA GLY A 372 9.45 -1.12 18.34
C GLY A 372 8.73 0.17 17.93
N THR A 373 9.32 0.99 17.08
CA THR A 373 8.69 2.24 16.62
C THR A 373 7.57 1.96 15.60
N THR A 374 7.82 1.09 14.63
CA THR A 374 6.84 0.72 13.60
C THR A 374 5.66 -0.04 14.19
N VAL A 375 5.91 -1.05 15.04
CA VAL A 375 4.86 -1.83 15.71
C VAL A 375 4.00 -0.94 16.61
N ASN A 376 4.61 -0.01 17.37
CA ASN A 376 3.86 0.93 18.21
C ASN A 376 3.00 1.90 17.39
N ARG A 377 3.44 2.32 16.20
CA ARG A 377 2.64 3.18 15.33
C ARG A 377 1.36 2.48 14.87
N ILE A 378 1.47 1.23 14.41
CA ILE A 378 0.33 0.40 13.99
C ILE A 378 -0.61 0.15 15.17
N HIS A 379 -0.04 -0.16 16.34
CA HIS A 379 -0.82 -0.32 17.58
C HIS A 379 -1.66 0.92 17.87
N ASN A 380 -1.05 2.11 17.87
CA ASN A 380 -1.77 3.36 18.14
C ASN A 380 -2.87 3.64 17.11
N GLN A 381 -2.64 3.31 15.83
CA GLN A 381 -3.66 3.45 14.79
C GLN A 381 -4.87 2.55 15.08
N ILE A 382 -4.66 1.27 15.37
CA ILE A 382 -5.75 0.33 15.69
C ILE A 382 -6.47 0.77 16.97
N GLN A 383 -5.71 1.16 18.00
CA GLN A 383 -6.27 1.60 19.28
C GLN A 383 -7.17 2.83 19.12
N ASN A 384 -6.72 3.83 18.36
CA ASN A 384 -7.54 5.02 18.08
C ASN A 384 -8.82 4.64 17.33
N ALA A 385 -8.71 3.86 16.26
CA ALA A 385 -9.86 3.46 15.46
C ALA A 385 -10.89 2.64 16.26
N PHE A 386 -10.41 1.74 17.11
CA PHE A 386 -11.27 0.93 17.97
C PHE A 386 -11.92 1.76 19.09
N PHE A 387 -11.22 2.76 19.62
CA PHE A 387 -11.82 3.73 20.54
C PHE A 387 -12.99 4.47 19.90
N ASP A 388 -12.81 4.94 18.66
CA ASP A 388 -13.86 5.68 17.96
C ASP A 388 -15.08 4.80 17.69
N LEU A 389 -14.88 3.53 17.32
CA LEU A 389 -15.97 2.54 17.22
C LEU A 389 -16.71 2.39 18.56
N LEU A 390 -15.99 2.09 19.64
CA LEU A 390 -16.59 1.87 20.95
C LEU A 390 -17.31 3.13 21.47
N ASN A 391 -16.76 4.32 21.22
CA ASN A 391 -17.38 5.57 21.67
C ASN A 391 -18.61 5.94 20.84
N SER A 392 -18.68 5.53 19.58
CA SER A 392 -19.88 5.63 18.74
C SER A 392 -20.99 4.70 19.27
N GLU A 393 -20.66 3.46 19.62
CA GLU A 393 -21.63 2.48 20.12
C GLU A 393 -22.05 2.69 21.58
N TYR A 394 -21.11 3.14 22.42
CA TYR A 394 -21.28 3.30 23.87
C TYR A 394 -20.81 4.68 24.36
N PRO A 395 -21.49 5.78 23.97
CA PRO A 395 -21.05 7.13 24.29
C PRO A 395 -20.85 7.37 25.78
N ASN A 396 -19.76 8.08 26.14
CA ASN A 396 -19.40 8.46 27.52
C ASN A 396 -19.07 7.29 28.47
N SER A 397 -18.95 6.06 27.97
CA SER A 397 -18.60 4.89 28.79
C SER A 397 -17.19 4.35 28.53
N VAL A 398 -16.46 4.95 27.57
CA VAL A 398 -15.17 4.47 27.08
C VAL A 398 -14.05 5.40 27.52
N GLN A 399 -12.94 4.82 27.96
CA GLN A 399 -11.73 5.51 28.39
C GLN A 399 -10.52 4.91 27.68
N MET A 400 -9.63 5.77 27.19
CA MET A 400 -8.34 5.39 26.61
C MET A 400 -7.23 5.51 27.66
N GLU A 401 -6.28 4.58 27.65
CA GLU A 401 -5.13 4.54 28.55
C GLU A 401 -5.50 4.63 30.04
N TYR A 402 -6.43 3.79 30.48
CA TYR A 402 -6.85 3.79 31.88
C TYR A 402 -5.65 3.48 32.79
N GLU A 403 -5.34 4.43 33.68
CA GLU A 403 -4.18 4.43 34.58
C GLU A 403 -2.83 4.19 33.88
N ASN A 404 -2.67 4.57 32.61
CA ASN A 404 -1.48 4.29 31.78
C ASN A 404 -1.12 2.80 31.70
N ARG A 405 -2.11 1.92 31.88
CA ARG A 405 -1.92 0.47 31.92
C ARG A 405 -2.78 -0.27 30.92
N VAL A 406 -4.05 0.11 30.79
CA VAL A 406 -5.01 -0.54 29.89
C VAL A 406 -5.18 0.29 28.64
N ASP A 407 -5.06 -0.32 27.46
CA ASP A 407 -5.26 0.41 26.20
C ASP A 407 -6.64 1.07 26.14
N LEU A 408 -7.71 0.31 26.37
CA LEU A 408 -9.09 0.80 26.38
C LEU A 408 -9.93 0.13 27.47
N LEU A 409 -10.78 0.92 28.11
CA LEU A 409 -11.72 0.49 29.13
C LEU A 409 -13.13 0.94 28.75
N ARG A 410 -14.11 0.04 28.84
CA ARG A 410 -15.53 0.39 28.76
C ARG A 410 -16.21 -0.01 30.06
N GLU A 411 -16.89 0.92 30.71
CA GLU A 411 -17.49 0.68 32.02
C GLU A 411 -18.93 1.19 32.10
N ASN A 412 -19.83 0.34 32.59
CA ASN A 412 -21.19 0.71 32.94
C ASN A 412 -21.43 0.45 34.43
N LYS A 413 -22.69 0.50 34.89
CA LYS A 413 -23.02 0.33 36.31
C LYS A 413 -22.63 -1.04 36.87
N ASP A 414 -22.78 -2.09 36.07
CA ASP A 414 -22.69 -3.49 36.52
C ASP A 414 -21.47 -4.22 35.94
N GLU A 415 -20.87 -3.70 34.87
CA GLU A 415 -19.84 -4.37 34.08
C GLU A 415 -18.68 -3.45 33.72
N ILE A 416 -17.50 -4.05 33.59
CA ILE A 416 -16.27 -3.41 33.13
C ILE A 416 -15.58 -4.31 32.09
N PHE A 417 -15.21 -3.72 30.97
CA PHE A 417 -14.53 -4.37 29.86
C PHE A 417 -13.15 -3.76 29.70
N PHE A 418 -12.12 -4.60 29.73
CA PHE A 418 -10.74 -4.22 29.43
C PHE A 418 -10.38 -4.76 28.06
N TYR A 419 -9.94 -3.88 27.16
CA TYR A 419 -9.49 -4.26 25.83
C TYR A 419 -7.99 -3.99 25.74
N GLU A 420 -7.26 -5.02 25.29
CA GLU A 420 -5.83 -4.99 25.04
C GLU A 420 -5.60 -5.11 23.53
N VAL A 421 -5.11 -4.06 22.90
CA VAL A 421 -4.97 -3.96 21.45
C VAL A 421 -3.62 -4.51 21.04
N LYS A 422 -3.57 -5.31 19.96
CA LYS A 422 -2.32 -5.86 19.45
C LYS A 422 -2.24 -5.72 17.93
N PRO A 423 -1.08 -5.29 17.39
CA PRO A 423 -0.94 -4.92 15.99
C PRO A 423 -0.50 -6.08 15.07
N TYR A 424 -0.57 -7.31 15.56
CA TYR A 424 0.02 -8.46 14.86
C TYR A 424 -0.99 -9.12 13.90
N ASN A 425 -0.47 -9.78 12.88
CA ASN A 425 -1.28 -10.53 11.92
C ASN A 425 -1.63 -11.95 12.40
N SER A 426 -1.10 -12.38 13.54
CA SER A 426 -1.46 -13.64 14.19
C SER A 426 -2.34 -13.44 15.42
N VAL A 427 -3.49 -14.12 15.45
CA VAL A 427 -4.38 -14.18 16.63
C VAL A 427 -3.63 -14.73 17.84
N GLN A 428 -2.88 -15.82 17.67
CA GLN A 428 -2.11 -16.43 18.76
C GLN A 428 -1.01 -15.48 19.29
N MET A 429 -0.36 -14.72 18.40
CA MET A 429 0.62 -13.71 18.79
C MET A 429 -0.03 -12.56 19.58
N CYS A 430 -1.17 -12.05 19.11
CA CYS A 430 -1.95 -11.05 19.84
C CYS A 430 -2.31 -11.55 21.25
N ILE A 431 -2.81 -12.78 21.37
CA ILE A 431 -3.15 -13.38 22.66
C ILE A 431 -1.91 -13.54 23.54
N ARG A 432 -0.81 -14.08 23.00
CA ARG A 432 0.44 -14.31 23.74
C ARG A 432 0.98 -13.02 24.38
N GLU A 433 1.00 -11.93 23.61
CA GLU A 433 1.51 -10.64 24.08
C GLU A 433 0.52 -9.89 25.00
N ALA A 434 -0.78 -10.18 24.88
CA ALA A 434 -1.82 -9.56 25.72
C ALA A 434 -2.06 -10.27 27.05
N LEU A 435 -1.88 -11.59 27.12
CA LEU A 435 -2.38 -12.42 28.22
C LEU A 435 -1.84 -12.03 29.60
N GLY A 436 -0.56 -11.65 29.69
CA GLY A 436 0.05 -11.20 30.95
C GLY A 436 -0.59 -9.91 31.49
N GLN A 437 -0.99 -9.02 30.59
CA GLN A 437 -1.66 -7.76 30.94
C GLN A 437 -3.10 -8.02 31.36
N LEU A 438 -3.82 -8.88 30.64
CA LEU A 438 -5.17 -9.30 31.01
C LEU A 438 -5.21 -9.98 32.39
N LEU A 439 -4.23 -10.83 32.70
CA LEU A 439 -4.10 -11.45 34.03
C LEU A 439 -3.92 -10.39 35.12
N GLN A 440 -3.12 -9.35 34.86
CA GLN A 440 -2.96 -8.23 35.79
C GLN A 440 -4.29 -7.48 36.00
N TYR A 441 -5.04 -7.21 34.95
CA TYR A 441 -6.36 -6.57 35.05
C TYR A 441 -7.33 -7.44 35.86
N HIS A 442 -7.36 -8.74 35.59
CA HIS A 442 -8.17 -9.69 36.36
C HIS A 442 -7.86 -9.64 37.85
N PHE A 443 -6.57 -9.68 38.21
CA PHE A 443 -6.12 -9.59 39.61
C PHE A 443 -6.54 -8.28 40.28
N LEU A 444 -6.42 -7.15 39.57
CA LEU A 444 -6.70 -5.83 40.14
C LEU A 444 -8.20 -5.53 40.29
N PHE A 445 -9.07 -6.11 39.48
CA PHE A 445 -10.48 -5.70 39.39
C PHE A 445 -11.51 -6.77 39.77
N THR A 446 -11.11 -8.03 39.91
CA THR A 446 -12.02 -9.10 40.33
C THR A 446 -12.49 -8.90 41.77
N GLY A 447 -13.78 -9.15 42.02
CA GLY A 447 -14.39 -9.03 43.36
C GLY A 447 -14.73 -7.61 43.80
N LYS A 448 -14.54 -6.60 42.94
CA LYS A 448 -14.85 -5.19 43.23
C LYS A 448 -16.28 -4.75 42.87
N GLY A 449 -17.22 -5.70 42.86
CA GLY A 449 -18.66 -5.43 42.70
C GLY A 449 -19.16 -5.28 41.25
N LYS A 450 -18.27 -5.17 40.25
CA LYS A 450 -18.62 -5.24 38.83
C LYS A 450 -18.15 -6.54 38.20
N LYS A 451 -18.87 -7.02 37.19
CA LYS A 451 -18.44 -8.16 36.39
C LYS A 451 -17.35 -7.70 35.41
N VAL A 452 -16.23 -8.40 35.41
CA VAL A 452 -15.05 -8.07 34.58
C VAL A 452 -15.07 -8.91 33.31
N TYR A 453 -14.86 -8.26 32.17
CA TYR A 453 -14.65 -8.90 30.87
C TYR A 453 -13.29 -8.47 30.32
N LEU A 454 -12.53 -9.43 29.83
CA LEU A 454 -11.20 -9.22 29.27
C LEU A 454 -11.25 -9.52 27.77
N ARG A 455 -10.65 -8.64 26.97
CA ARG A 455 -10.71 -8.68 25.52
C ARG A 455 -9.32 -8.46 24.93
N VAL A 456 -8.89 -9.33 24.04
CA VAL A 456 -7.76 -9.08 23.14
C VAL A 456 -8.33 -8.58 21.83
N VAL A 457 -7.87 -7.45 21.34
CA VAL A 457 -8.34 -6.86 20.08
C VAL A 457 -7.23 -6.96 19.02
N GLY A 458 -7.55 -7.52 17.87
CA GLY A 458 -6.60 -7.66 16.77
C GLY A 458 -7.26 -7.64 15.39
N MET A 459 -6.46 -7.38 14.35
CA MET A 459 -6.92 -7.28 12.97
C MET A 459 -7.00 -8.62 12.23
N ALA A 460 -6.55 -9.72 12.84
CA ALA A 460 -6.62 -11.04 12.22
C ALA A 460 -7.93 -11.73 12.59
N ASN A 461 -8.66 -12.24 11.60
CA ASN A 461 -9.81 -13.10 11.87
C ASN A 461 -9.33 -14.47 12.39
N PRO A 462 -9.94 -15.02 13.46
CA PRO A 462 -9.59 -16.35 13.95
C PRO A 462 -9.78 -17.44 12.89
N THR A 463 -8.79 -18.31 12.78
CA THR A 463 -8.88 -19.58 12.06
C THR A 463 -9.34 -20.69 13.00
N GLU A 464 -9.72 -21.85 12.45
CA GLU A 464 -10.07 -23.04 13.25
C GLU A 464 -8.96 -23.42 14.25
N GLY A 465 -7.69 -23.31 13.84
CA GLY A 465 -6.56 -23.56 14.74
C GLY A 465 -6.40 -22.50 15.85
N ASP A 466 -6.83 -21.26 15.60
CA ASP A 466 -6.85 -20.22 16.63
C ASP A 466 -7.98 -20.47 17.64
N ASP A 467 -9.14 -20.95 17.17
CA ASP A 467 -10.26 -21.32 18.03
C ASP A 467 -9.91 -22.51 18.95
N GLU A 468 -9.18 -23.51 18.42
CA GLU A 468 -8.61 -24.60 19.24
C GLU A 468 -7.65 -24.07 20.31
N PHE A 469 -6.77 -23.14 19.94
CA PHE A 469 -5.84 -22.51 20.87
C PHE A 469 -6.54 -21.68 21.95
N ILE A 470 -7.53 -20.87 21.58
CA ILE A 470 -8.36 -20.10 22.51
C ILE A 470 -9.09 -21.04 23.46
N SER A 471 -9.69 -22.11 22.95
CA SER A 471 -10.40 -23.11 23.77
C SER A 471 -9.47 -23.80 24.76
N TYR A 472 -8.27 -24.17 24.32
CA TYR A 472 -7.23 -24.73 25.19
C TYR A 472 -6.89 -23.77 26.34
N LEU A 473 -6.63 -22.49 26.04
CA LEU A 473 -6.33 -21.48 27.06
C LEU A 473 -7.49 -21.29 28.04
N LYS A 474 -8.72 -21.14 27.55
CA LYS A 474 -9.91 -21.00 28.40
C LYS A 474 -10.12 -22.19 29.34
N SER A 475 -9.80 -23.40 28.90
CA SER A 475 -9.87 -24.59 29.75
C SER A 475 -8.75 -24.70 30.78
N SER A 476 -7.61 -24.06 30.51
CA SER A 476 -6.39 -24.15 31.33
C SER A 476 -6.25 -23.01 32.33
N LEU A 477 -6.93 -21.88 32.09
CA LEU A 477 -6.86 -20.67 32.91
C LEU A 477 -8.04 -20.57 33.87
N THR A 478 -7.82 -19.91 35.01
CA THR A 478 -8.86 -19.66 36.02
C THR A 478 -9.71 -18.42 35.71
N PHE A 479 -9.36 -17.67 34.67
CA PHE A 479 -10.06 -16.48 34.23
C PHE A 479 -10.42 -16.60 32.75
N ASP A 480 -11.52 -15.96 32.37
CA ASP A 480 -12.01 -15.95 30.99
C ASP A 480 -11.60 -14.67 30.26
N PHE A 481 -11.46 -14.77 28.94
CA PHE A 481 -11.17 -13.66 28.04
C PHE A 481 -11.77 -13.97 26.67
N ASP A 482 -12.03 -12.97 25.84
CA ASP A 482 -12.40 -13.21 24.43
C ASP A 482 -11.40 -12.51 23.49
N TYR A 483 -11.27 -13.06 22.29
CA TYR A 483 -10.59 -12.38 21.19
C TYR A 483 -11.64 -11.66 20.34
N GLU A 484 -11.38 -10.39 20.02
CA GLU A 484 -12.26 -9.53 19.27
C GLU A 484 -11.56 -9.08 17.99
N TYR A 485 -12.09 -9.55 16.87
CA TYR A 485 -11.63 -9.12 15.55
C TYR A 485 -12.11 -7.70 15.29
N PHE A 486 -11.17 -6.84 14.90
CA PHE A 486 -11.47 -5.48 14.47
C PHE A 486 -10.55 -5.07 13.33
N ASN A 487 -11.14 -4.75 12.19
CA ASN A 487 -10.45 -4.21 11.02
C ASN A 487 -10.99 -2.81 10.72
N PRO A 488 -10.18 -1.73 10.82
CA PRO A 488 -10.65 -0.37 10.62
C PRO A 488 -11.07 -0.04 9.17
N PHE A 489 -10.97 -1.00 8.25
CA PHE A 489 -11.37 -0.86 6.85
C PHE A 489 -12.68 -1.56 6.49
N GLU A 490 -13.26 -2.29 7.42
CA GLU A 490 -14.57 -2.95 7.29
C GLU A 490 -15.64 -2.13 8.02
#